data_AF-A0A938U3I7-F1
#
_entry.id   AF-A0A938U3I7-F1
#
_cell.length_a   1.000
_cell.length_b   1.000
_cell.length_c   1.000
_cell.angle_alpha   90.00
_cell.angle_beta   90.00
_cell.angle_gamma   90.00
#
_symmetry.space_group_name_H-M   'P 1'
#
loop_
_entity.id
_entity.type
_entity.pdbx_description
1 polymer ?
#
loop_
_entity_poly.entity_id
_entity_poly.type
_entity_poly.pdbx_seq_one_letter_code
_entity_poly.pdbx_strand_id
1 'polypeptide(L)'
;MPTRAVGWCSLVLLAAATLAQAGCPAPATLNLGITDEEHTQAYFPITGDVPHALGAPTITGPMSCGSCHGGTASFSVAKCIECHQNDASPPSQVHAGIAGYLPLNTACLSCHPDGTRGSEQGTAEHSLNEFPIDRDDAHGGAAFDARIPAGKTSCTACHASVTDRSLVLCAECHADDPTPLADSHAAVARSFEAANTSCKECHAETPLHPEMDPQQHSGFDVDHDETMPALCTNCHQLRRDLPKEWAIDFGAFNCNGCHTHPSDCSPANIAPCLIPLSP
;
A
#
# COMPACT_ATOMS: atom_id res chain seq x y z
N MET A 1 -41.53 52.77 -73.50
CA MET A 1 -42.03 54.08 -73.05
C MET A 1 -42.88 53.87 -71.78
N PRO A 2 -43.09 54.89 -70.93
CA PRO A 2 -43.14 54.78 -69.45
C PRO A 2 -44.58 54.48 -68.90
N THR A 3 -44.92 54.38 -67.60
CA THR A 3 -44.43 54.90 -66.28
C THR A 3 -44.77 53.91 -65.12
N ARG A 4 -43.93 53.68 -64.09
CA ARG A 4 -43.98 54.29 -62.73
C ARG A 4 -45.41 54.63 -62.20
N ALA A 5 -46.01 53.86 -61.26
CA ALA A 5 -45.96 53.96 -59.77
C ALA A 5 -47.04 54.93 -59.17
N VAL A 6 -47.45 54.97 -57.87
CA VAL A 6 -46.92 54.53 -56.55
C VAL A 6 -48.08 54.19 -55.55
N GLY A 7 -47.90 53.24 -54.61
CA GLY A 7 -48.67 53.11 -53.34
C GLY A 7 -49.93 52.20 -53.38
N TRP A 8 -50.39 51.56 -52.30
CA TRP A 8 -50.26 51.87 -50.85
C TRP A 8 -49.63 50.74 -50.00
N CYS A 9 -49.02 51.11 -48.86
CA CYS A 9 -48.65 50.17 -47.80
C CYS A 9 -49.89 49.58 -47.11
N SER A 10 -49.88 48.27 -46.87
CA SER A 10 -50.67 47.64 -45.81
C SER A 10 -49.72 46.85 -44.92
N LEU A 11 -49.76 47.11 -43.61
CA LEU A 11 -48.96 46.39 -42.63
C LEU A 11 -49.42 44.94 -42.59
N VAL A 12 -48.53 44.00 -42.97
CA VAL A 12 -48.65 42.61 -42.55
C VAL A 12 -47.85 42.47 -41.26
N LEU A 13 -48.55 42.24 -40.16
CA LEU A 13 -47.96 41.91 -38.87
C LEU A 13 -47.19 40.59 -38.99
N LEU A 14 -45.85 40.66 -38.97
CA LEU A 14 -45.03 39.47 -38.71
C LEU A 14 -45.26 39.05 -37.25
N ALA A 15 -46.05 38.00 -37.06
CA ALA A 15 -46.08 37.28 -35.80
C ALA A 15 -44.72 36.56 -35.63
N ALA A 16 -43.84 37.15 -34.83
CA ALA A 16 -42.60 36.49 -34.42
C ALA A 16 -42.95 35.30 -33.51
N ALA A 17 -43.00 34.10 -34.09
CA ALA A 17 -43.12 32.86 -33.33
C ALA A 17 -41.81 32.64 -32.55
N THR A 18 -41.75 33.17 -31.33
CA THR A 18 -40.71 32.80 -30.37
C THR A 18 -40.88 31.34 -30.01
N LEU A 19 -40.14 30.45 -30.67
CA LEU A 19 -39.89 29.11 -30.14
C LEU A 19 -39.13 29.31 -28.83
N ALA A 20 -39.88 29.30 -27.73
CA ALA A 20 -39.29 29.08 -26.43
C ALA A 20 -38.57 27.74 -26.50
N GLN A 21 -37.24 27.78 -26.44
CA GLN A 21 -36.45 26.60 -26.18
C GLN A 21 -36.91 26.10 -24.81
N ALA A 22 -37.72 25.04 -24.82
CA ALA A 22 -38.00 24.26 -23.64
C ALA A 22 -36.67 23.67 -23.20
N GLY A 23 -35.97 24.41 -22.33
CA GLY A 23 -34.77 23.90 -21.69
C GLY A 23 -35.12 22.57 -21.07
N CYS A 24 -34.37 21.52 -21.42
CA CYS A 24 -34.48 20.25 -20.72
C CYS A 24 -34.41 20.59 -19.21
N PRO A 25 -35.38 20.13 -18.39
CA PRO A 25 -35.26 20.32 -16.96
C PRO A 25 -33.90 19.77 -16.56
N ALA A 26 -33.11 20.59 -15.86
CA ALA A 26 -31.83 20.13 -15.34
C ALA A 26 -32.09 18.81 -14.59
N PRO A 27 -31.31 17.74 -14.84
CA PRO A 27 -31.53 16.47 -14.17
C PRO A 27 -31.59 16.73 -12.67
N ALA A 28 -32.61 16.18 -12.01
CA ALA A 28 -32.85 16.42 -10.60
C ALA A 28 -31.55 16.18 -9.83
N THR A 29 -31.18 17.15 -8.96
CA THR A 29 -29.98 17.02 -8.15
C THR A 29 -30.03 15.71 -7.39
N LEU A 30 -29.03 14.87 -7.64
CA LEU A 30 -28.91 13.53 -7.08
C LEU A 30 -28.67 13.68 -5.58
N ASN A 31 -29.74 13.67 -4.78
CA ASN A 31 -29.65 13.78 -3.33
C ASN A 31 -29.17 12.44 -2.76
N LEU A 32 -27.85 12.24 -2.82
CA LEU A 32 -27.15 11.07 -2.32
C LEU A 32 -26.98 11.07 -0.78
N GLY A 33 -27.44 12.13 -0.09
CA GLY A 33 -27.26 12.28 1.35
C GLY A 33 -25.82 12.60 1.78
N ILE A 34 -24.98 13.04 0.83
CA ILE A 34 -23.59 13.45 1.04
C ILE A 34 -23.29 14.68 0.17
N THR A 35 -22.53 15.64 0.71
CA THR A 35 -22.02 16.81 -0.01
C THR A 35 -20.69 16.53 -0.72
N ASP A 36 -20.30 17.39 -1.66
CA ASP A 36 -19.04 17.23 -2.40
C ASP A 36 -17.81 17.32 -1.47
N GLU A 37 -17.87 18.18 -0.44
CA GLU A 37 -16.88 18.25 0.64
C GLU A 37 -16.84 16.99 1.50
N GLU A 38 -17.99 16.46 1.94
CA GLU A 38 -18.03 15.22 2.73
C GLU A 38 -17.51 14.01 1.92
N HIS A 39 -17.82 13.94 0.62
CA HIS A 39 -17.28 12.92 -0.28
C HIS A 39 -15.75 13.05 -0.42
N THR A 40 -15.25 14.28 -0.59
CA THR A 40 -13.82 14.58 -0.65
C THR A 40 -13.09 14.20 0.64
N GLN A 41 -13.73 14.35 1.80
CA GLN A 41 -13.14 14.01 3.10
C GLN A 41 -13.21 12.50 3.42
N ALA A 42 -14.27 11.81 3.01
CA ALA A 42 -14.53 10.42 3.40
C ALA A 42 -14.06 9.37 2.38
N TYR A 43 -13.95 9.73 1.09
CA TYR A 43 -13.68 8.78 0.01
C TYR A 43 -12.58 9.24 -0.95
N PHE A 44 -12.90 10.18 -1.84
CA PHE A 44 -12.03 10.54 -2.96
C PHE A 44 -12.14 12.05 -3.23
N PRO A 45 -11.02 12.79 -3.37
CA PRO A 45 -11.03 14.22 -3.68
C PRO A 45 -11.74 14.58 -5.00
N ILE A 46 -12.91 15.21 -4.88
CA ILE A 46 -13.73 15.69 -6.00
C ILE A 46 -13.96 17.21 -5.97
N THR A 47 -13.35 17.93 -5.02
CA THR A 47 -13.35 19.38 -4.91
C THR A 47 -11.93 19.95 -4.91
N GLY A 48 -11.80 21.25 -5.18
CA GLY A 48 -10.50 21.94 -5.27
C GLY A 48 -9.80 21.77 -6.63
N ASP A 49 -8.50 22.07 -6.66
CA ASP A 49 -7.66 22.03 -7.87
C ASP A 49 -6.98 20.66 -8.00
N VAL A 50 -7.79 19.61 -8.23
CA VAL A 50 -7.33 18.22 -8.41
C VAL A 50 -7.83 17.66 -9.75
N PRO A 51 -7.10 16.73 -10.40
CA PRO A 51 -7.49 16.17 -11.71
C PRO A 51 -8.87 15.49 -11.74
N HIS A 52 -9.38 15.10 -10.58
CA HIS A 52 -10.65 14.42 -10.40
C HIS A 52 -11.78 15.32 -9.86
N ALA A 53 -11.57 16.64 -9.83
CA ALA A 53 -12.59 17.58 -9.37
C ALA A 53 -13.84 17.53 -10.27
N LEU A 54 -15.04 17.68 -9.70
CA LEU A 54 -16.26 17.80 -10.50
C LEU A 54 -16.15 18.98 -11.47
N GLY A 55 -16.49 18.75 -12.73
CA GLY A 55 -16.30 19.71 -13.82
C GLY A 55 -14.90 19.73 -14.47
N ALA A 56 -13.90 19.02 -13.91
CA ALA A 56 -12.58 18.89 -14.54
C ALA A 56 -12.68 18.23 -15.93
N PRO A 57 -11.82 18.58 -16.91
CA PRO A 57 -11.92 18.07 -18.26
C PRO A 57 -11.49 16.59 -18.36
N THR A 58 -12.37 15.75 -18.90
CA THR A 58 -12.07 14.36 -19.32
C THR A 58 -12.15 14.23 -20.84
N ILE A 59 -11.69 13.10 -21.39
CA ILE A 59 -11.84 12.78 -22.82
C ILE A 59 -13.30 12.75 -23.30
N THR A 60 -14.26 12.55 -22.38
CA THR A 60 -15.71 12.51 -22.63
C THR A 60 -16.45 13.80 -22.30
N GLY A 61 -15.77 14.85 -21.82
CA GLY A 61 -16.38 16.10 -21.34
C GLY A 61 -16.10 16.39 -19.85
N PRO A 62 -16.82 17.32 -19.21
CA PRO A 62 -16.62 17.64 -17.80
C PRO A 62 -16.90 16.44 -16.88
N MET A 63 -16.07 16.26 -15.85
CA MET A 63 -16.20 15.16 -14.89
C MET A 63 -17.49 15.28 -14.06
N SER A 64 -18.14 14.14 -13.82
CA SER A 64 -19.39 14.02 -13.09
C SER A 64 -19.40 12.77 -12.22
N CYS A 65 -20.37 12.64 -11.30
CA CYS A 65 -20.57 11.41 -10.52
C CYS A 65 -20.72 10.17 -11.44
N GLY A 66 -21.36 10.34 -12.60
CA GLY A 66 -21.52 9.27 -13.59
C GLY A 66 -20.19 8.83 -14.24
N SER A 67 -19.23 9.74 -14.37
CA SER A 67 -17.89 9.48 -14.92
C SER A 67 -17.09 8.51 -14.07
N CYS A 68 -17.20 8.61 -12.74
CA CYS A 68 -16.48 7.73 -11.82
C CYS A 68 -17.28 6.48 -11.43
N HIS A 69 -18.62 6.56 -11.36
CA HIS A 69 -19.46 5.46 -10.83
C HIS A 69 -20.27 4.70 -11.89
N GLY A 70 -20.00 4.94 -13.18
CA GLY A 70 -20.64 4.27 -14.32
C GLY A 70 -22.16 4.46 -14.40
N GLY A 71 -22.69 5.52 -13.78
CA GLY A 71 -24.14 5.79 -13.69
C GLY A 71 -24.95 4.73 -12.91
N THR A 72 -24.30 3.89 -12.11
CA THR A 72 -24.99 2.87 -11.30
C THR A 72 -25.79 3.51 -10.16
N ALA A 73 -27.00 3.02 -9.90
CA ALA A 73 -27.89 3.60 -8.88
C ALA A 73 -27.35 3.51 -7.44
N SER A 74 -26.33 2.70 -7.18
CA SER A 74 -25.70 2.54 -5.86
C SER A 74 -24.46 3.43 -5.65
N PHE A 75 -23.87 3.96 -6.72
CA PHE A 75 -22.57 4.66 -6.70
C PHE A 75 -21.43 3.90 -5.98
N SER A 76 -21.56 2.58 -5.80
CA SER A 76 -20.66 1.78 -4.94
C SER A 76 -19.39 1.26 -5.63
N VAL A 77 -19.23 1.51 -6.94
CA VAL A 77 -18.11 0.99 -7.74
C VAL A 77 -17.48 2.12 -8.54
N ALA A 78 -16.22 2.45 -8.23
CA ALA A 78 -15.40 3.38 -9.01
C ALA A 78 -14.93 2.74 -10.34
N LYS A 79 -14.62 3.57 -11.35
CA LYS A 79 -14.27 3.17 -12.73
C LYS A 79 -12.91 3.71 -13.21
N CYS A 80 -11.86 3.53 -12.40
CA CYS A 80 -10.49 4.00 -12.67
C CYS A 80 -9.98 3.64 -14.08
N ILE A 81 -10.14 2.37 -14.50
CA ILE A 81 -9.57 1.84 -15.75
C ILE A 81 -10.19 2.49 -16.98
N GLU A 82 -11.46 2.89 -16.95
CA GLU A 82 -12.18 3.41 -18.12
C GLU A 82 -11.53 4.69 -18.67
N CYS A 83 -11.00 5.54 -17.78
CA CYS A 83 -10.16 6.68 -18.12
C CYS A 83 -8.68 6.26 -18.29
N HIS A 84 -8.05 5.73 -17.23
CA HIS A 84 -6.60 5.58 -17.16
C HIS A 84 -5.99 4.60 -18.17
N GLN A 85 -6.75 3.65 -18.72
CA GLN A 85 -6.27 2.79 -19.82
C GLN A 85 -5.86 3.57 -21.08
N ASN A 86 -6.28 4.83 -21.22
CA ASN A 86 -5.98 5.71 -22.34
C ASN A 86 -4.88 6.74 -22.03
N ASP A 87 -4.29 6.71 -20.82
CA ASP A 87 -3.19 7.60 -20.46
C ASP A 87 -1.94 7.31 -21.31
N ALA A 88 -1.06 8.29 -21.45
CA ALA A 88 0.22 8.14 -22.17
C ALA A 88 1.13 7.04 -21.58
N SER A 89 0.84 6.56 -20.38
CA SER A 89 1.42 5.35 -19.78
C SER A 89 0.30 4.66 -18.99
N PRO A 90 -0.41 3.68 -19.58
CA PRO A 90 -1.59 3.09 -18.95
C PRO A 90 -1.21 2.24 -17.72
N PRO A 91 -2.18 1.95 -16.82
CA PRO A 91 -1.98 1.12 -15.64
C PRO A 91 -1.23 -0.19 -15.87
N SER A 92 -1.43 -0.89 -16.99
CA SER A 92 -0.70 -2.12 -17.31
C SER A 92 0.79 -1.92 -17.60
N GLN A 93 1.20 -0.72 -18.03
CA GLN A 93 2.60 -0.37 -18.27
C GLN A 93 3.27 0.09 -16.99
N VAL A 94 2.65 1.00 -16.24
CA VAL A 94 3.25 1.57 -15.01
C VAL A 94 3.33 0.55 -13.87
N HIS A 95 2.42 -0.43 -13.82
CA HIS A 95 2.45 -1.52 -12.85
C HIS A 95 3.10 -2.81 -13.39
N ALA A 96 3.82 -2.77 -14.52
CA ALA A 96 4.45 -3.98 -15.10
C ALA A 96 5.45 -4.66 -14.14
N GLY A 97 6.07 -3.89 -13.23
CA GLY A 97 6.94 -4.42 -12.18
C GLY A 97 6.20 -5.10 -11.02
N ILE A 98 4.89 -4.91 -10.87
CA ILE A 98 4.12 -5.35 -9.70
C ILE A 98 3.61 -6.79 -9.90
N ALA A 99 3.99 -7.67 -8.98
CA ALA A 99 3.46 -9.04 -8.85
C ALA A 99 1.92 -9.02 -8.69
N GLY A 100 1.23 -10.01 -9.24
CA GLY A 100 -0.24 -10.11 -9.13
C GLY A 100 -1.05 -8.85 -9.49
N TYR A 101 -0.57 -7.99 -10.39
CA TYR A 101 -1.33 -6.82 -10.84
C TYR A 101 -2.62 -7.25 -11.57
N LEU A 102 -3.76 -6.68 -11.16
CA LEU A 102 -5.06 -6.94 -11.76
C LEU A 102 -5.65 -5.63 -12.34
N PRO A 103 -5.99 -5.57 -13.64
CA PRO A 103 -6.61 -4.40 -14.27
C PRO A 103 -8.12 -4.31 -13.95
N LEU A 104 -8.47 -4.33 -12.67
CA LEU A 104 -9.83 -4.27 -12.15
C LEU A 104 -9.97 -3.04 -11.23
N ASN A 105 -11.05 -2.27 -11.34
CA ASN A 105 -11.19 -1.03 -10.56
C ASN A 105 -11.15 -1.25 -9.05
N THR A 106 -11.68 -2.39 -8.55
CA THR A 106 -11.61 -2.78 -7.14
C THR A 106 -10.19 -3.17 -6.70
N ALA A 107 -9.37 -3.69 -7.62
CA ALA A 107 -7.96 -3.99 -7.37
C ALA A 107 -7.11 -2.70 -7.30
N CYS A 108 -7.45 -1.66 -8.07
CA CYS A 108 -6.79 -0.35 -7.96
C CYS A 108 -6.87 0.19 -6.52
N LEU A 109 -8.07 0.19 -5.94
CA LEU A 109 -8.32 0.68 -4.57
C LEU A 109 -7.67 -0.19 -3.47
N SER A 110 -7.19 -1.38 -3.81
CA SER A 110 -6.46 -2.25 -2.88
C SER A 110 -5.04 -1.72 -2.59
N CYS A 111 -4.43 -1.02 -3.55
CA CYS A 111 -3.11 -0.41 -3.43
C CYS A 111 -3.21 1.13 -3.28
N HIS A 112 -4.19 1.76 -3.94
CA HIS A 112 -4.45 3.21 -3.91
C HIS A 112 -5.78 3.51 -3.19
N PRO A 113 -5.81 3.62 -1.84
CA PRO A 113 -7.07 3.66 -1.09
C PRO A 113 -7.79 5.00 -1.22
N ASP A 114 -7.05 6.10 -1.43
CA ASP A 114 -7.60 7.41 -1.83
C ASP A 114 -7.83 7.51 -3.36
N GLY A 115 -7.50 6.44 -4.09
CA GLY A 115 -7.60 6.29 -5.53
C GLY A 115 -6.73 7.25 -6.35
N THR A 116 -5.80 7.96 -5.71
CA THR A 116 -4.77 8.75 -6.38
C THR A 116 -3.55 7.87 -6.69
N ARG A 117 -2.56 8.42 -7.42
CA ARG A 117 -1.22 7.80 -7.53
C ARG A 117 -0.31 8.12 -6.31
N GLY A 118 -0.89 8.83 -5.33
CA GLY A 118 -0.40 9.09 -3.99
C GLY A 118 1.07 9.45 -3.82
N SER A 119 1.52 9.11 -2.61
CA SER A 119 2.92 8.89 -2.25
C SER A 119 3.17 7.39 -2.07
N GLU A 120 2.45 6.52 -2.80
CA GLU A 120 2.65 5.08 -2.67
C GLU A 120 4.08 4.70 -3.06
N GLN A 121 4.71 3.92 -2.18
CA GLN A 121 6.04 3.38 -2.42
C GLN A 121 5.97 2.41 -3.61
N GLY A 122 6.73 2.70 -4.67
CA GLY A 122 6.98 1.72 -5.73
C GLY A 122 7.78 0.53 -5.20
N THR A 123 7.82 -0.58 -5.95
CA THR A 123 8.46 -1.84 -5.52
C THR A 123 9.85 -1.65 -4.91
N ALA A 124 10.73 -0.88 -5.56
CA ALA A 124 12.08 -0.61 -5.06
C ALA A 124 12.11 0.22 -3.76
N GLU A 125 11.20 1.18 -3.60
CA GLU A 125 11.10 2.03 -2.40
C GLU A 125 10.56 1.23 -1.20
N HIS A 126 9.61 0.33 -1.47
CA HIS A 126 9.10 -0.63 -0.48
C HIS A 126 10.18 -1.64 -0.08
N SER A 127 10.92 -2.21 -1.03
CA SER A 127 12.02 -3.14 -0.72
C SER A 127 13.17 -2.49 0.06
N LEU A 128 13.40 -1.19 -0.16
CA LEU A 128 14.42 -0.40 0.53
C LEU A 128 14.01 -0.07 1.97
N ASN A 129 12.83 0.52 2.17
CA ASN A 129 12.40 1.08 3.47
C ASN A 129 11.60 0.09 4.34
N GLU A 130 10.91 -0.84 3.69
CA GLU A 130 10.02 -1.81 4.32
C GLU A 130 10.56 -3.24 4.04
N PHE A 131 9.67 -4.18 3.71
CA PHE A 131 9.99 -5.56 3.46
C PHE A 131 10.36 -5.78 1.97
N PRO A 132 11.39 -6.59 1.63
CA PRO A 132 11.75 -6.89 0.24
C PRO A 132 10.58 -7.48 -0.55
N ILE A 133 10.27 -6.86 -1.70
CA ILE A 133 9.26 -7.32 -2.66
C ILE A 133 9.74 -7.17 -4.11
N ASP A 134 11.04 -7.04 -4.32
CA ASP A 134 11.64 -6.96 -5.65
C ASP A 134 11.49 -8.29 -6.41
N ARG A 135 11.54 -8.24 -7.74
CA ARG A 135 11.34 -9.43 -8.59
C ARG A 135 12.39 -10.54 -8.41
N ASP A 136 13.53 -10.19 -7.82
CA ASP A 136 14.60 -11.12 -7.47
C ASP A 136 14.48 -11.69 -6.04
N ASP A 137 13.56 -11.17 -5.21
CA ASP A 137 13.25 -11.70 -3.87
C ASP A 137 12.12 -12.74 -3.93
N ALA A 138 12.10 -13.66 -2.96
CA ALA A 138 11.07 -14.69 -2.82
C ALA A 138 9.64 -14.13 -2.72
N HIS A 139 9.46 -12.92 -2.19
CA HIS A 139 8.17 -12.26 -1.94
C HIS A 139 7.73 -11.27 -3.05
N GLY A 140 8.54 -11.10 -4.10
CA GLY A 140 8.18 -10.33 -5.30
C GLY A 140 8.32 -11.09 -6.62
N GLY A 141 9.10 -12.17 -6.62
CA GLY A 141 9.36 -13.02 -7.78
C GLY A 141 8.25 -14.04 -8.09
N ALA A 142 8.57 -14.95 -9.00
CA ALA A 142 7.61 -15.94 -9.52
C ALA A 142 7.07 -16.92 -8.45
N ALA A 143 7.81 -17.16 -7.37
CA ALA A 143 7.37 -17.99 -6.26
C ALA A 143 6.20 -17.34 -5.48
N PHE A 144 6.27 -16.03 -5.26
CA PHE A 144 5.18 -15.25 -4.69
C PHE A 144 3.98 -15.18 -5.64
N ASP A 145 4.19 -14.83 -6.92
CA ASP A 145 3.12 -14.81 -7.93
C ASP A 145 2.32 -16.13 -7.98
N ALA A 146 2.98 -17.28 -7.79
CA ALA A 146 2.35 -18.60 -7.75
C ALA A 146 1.56 -18.90 -6.46
N ARG A 147 1.82 -18.19 -5.36
CA ARG A 147 1.15 -18.34 -4.06
C ARG A 147 0.02 -17.32 -3.84
N ILE A 148 -0.09 -16.25 -4.66
CA ILE A 148 -1.17 -15.24 -4.54
C ILE A 148 -2.54 -15.93 -4.66
N PRO A 149 -3.44 -15.83 -3.65
CA PRO A 149 -4.76 -16.45 -3.72
C PRO A 149 -5.62 -15.85 -4.85
N ALA A 150 -6.42 -16.69 -5.50
CA ALA A 150 -7.26 -16.28 -6.62
C ALA A 150 -8.18 -15.09 -6.24
N GLY A 151 -8.05 -13.98 -6.98
CA GLY A 151 -8.81 -12.74 -6.74
C GLY A 151 -8.14 -11.74 -5.80
N LYS A 152 -6.96 -12.03 -5.25
CA LYS A 152 -6.11 -11.06 -4.54
C LYS A 152 -5.15 -10.35 -5.50
N THR A 153 -4.73 -9.14 -5.13
CA THR A 153 -3.52 -8.48 -5.65
C THR A 153 -2.33 -8.82 -4.75
N SER A 154 -1.11 -8.56 -5.19
CA SER A 154 0.08 -8.60 -4.32
C SER A 154 -0.11 -7.80 -3.02
N CYS A 155 -0.60 -6.56 -3.12
CA CYS A 155 -0.93 -5.71 -1.97
C CYS A 155 -1.84 -6.43 -0.96
N THR A 156 -2.88 -7.14 -1.41
CA THR A 156 -3.87 -7.80 -0.54
C THR A 156 -3.61 -9.28 -0.26
N ALA A 157 -2.55 -9.83 -0.84
CA ALA A 157 -1.99 -11.12 -0.44
C ALA A 157 -1.18 -10.97 0.85
N CYS A 158 -0.43 -9.88 0.99
CA CYS A 158 0.34 -9.58 2.20
C CYS A 158 -0.44 -8.72 3.20
N HIS A 159 -1.02 -7.58 2.79
CA HIS A 159 -1.67 -6.65 3.73
C HIS A 159 -3.14 -7.01 3.97
N ALA A 160 -3.49 -7.20 5.25
CA ALA A 160 -4.85 -7.53 5.68
C ALA A 160 -5.83 -6.34 5.58
N SER A 161 -5.32 -5.12 5.64
CA SER A 161 -6.11 -3.88 5.59
C SER A 161 -5.50 -2.85 4.64
N VAL A 162 -6.37 -2.14 3.92
CA VAL A 162 -5.99 -1.02 3.05
C VAL A 162 -5.85 0.30 3.81
N THR A 163 -6.44 0.40 5.02
CA THR A 163 -6.33 1.55 5.92
C THR A 163 -5.25 1.38 6.99
N ASP A 164 -4.82 0.14 7.25
CA ASP A 164 -3.71 -0.21 8.13
C ASP A 164 -2.84 -1.29 7.48
N ARG A 165 -1.88 -0.85 6.67
CA ARG A 165 -0.95 -1.73 5.97
C ARG A 165 0.14 -2.30 6.87
N SER A 166 0.18 -1.94 8.16
CA SER A 166 1.09 -2.60 9.11
C SER A 166 0.67 -4.06 9.38
N LEU A 167 -0.61 -4.40 9.17
CA LEU A 167 -1.15 -5.74 9.35
C LEU A 167 -0.78 -6.65 8.17
N VAL A 168 0.17 -7.56 8.37
CA VAL A 168 0.73 -8.47 7.34
C VAL A 168 0.41 -9.93 7.66
N LEU A 169 0.05 -10.70 6.62
CA LEU A 169 -0.48 -12.07 6.69
C LEU A 169 0.57 -13.16 6.43
N CYS A 170 1.74 -13.09 7.09
CA CYS A 170 2.87 -14.00 6.86
C CYS A 170 2.46 -15.49 6.91
N ALA A 171 1.71 -15.86 7.96
CA ALA A 171 1.36 -17.26 8.23
C ALA A 171 0.42 -17.89 7.18
N GLU A 172 -0.29 -17.11 6.37
CA GLU A 172 -1.18 -17.66 5.33
C GLU A 172 -0.39 -18.34 4.20
N CYS A 173 0.74 -17.76 3.78
CA CYS A 173 1.59 -18.35 2.75
C CYS A 173 2.60 -19.36 3.32
N HIS A 174 3.16 -19.10 4.50
CA HIS A 174 4.16 -19.96 5.14
C HIS A 174 3.57 -21.21 5.83
N ALA A 175 2.24 -21.35 5.89
CA ALA A 175 1.60 -22.61 6.27
C ALA A 175 1.85 -23.74 5.24
N ASP A 176 2.08 -23.37 3.97
CA ASP A 176 2.35 -24.28 2.84
C ASP A 176 3.86 -24.38 2.51
N ASP A 177 4.75 -24.11 3.49
CA ASP A 177 6.18 -24.33 3.32
C ASP A 177 6.60 -25.76 3.72
N PRO A 178 7.69 -26.31 3.13
CA PRO A 178 8.11 -27.70 3.38
C PRO A 178 8.48 -28.00 4.84
N THR A 179 8.93 -26.99 5.56
CA THR A 179 9.22 -27.05 7.01
C THR A 179 8.21 -26.13 7.71
N PRO A 180 7.44 -26.63 8.70
CA PRO A 180 6.55 -25.79 9.48
C PRO A 180 7.25 -24.59 10.11
N LEU A 181 6.53 -23.47 10.19
CA LEU A 181 7.07 -22.22 10.71
C LEU A 181 7.47 -22.31 12.19
N ALA A 182 6.75 -23.14 12.98
CA ALA A 182 7.11 -23.47 14.35
C ALA A 182 8.42 -24.26 14.44
N ASP A 183 8.61 -25.27 13.60
CA ASP A 183 9.84 -26.09 13.57
C ASP A 183 11.05 -25.24 13.14
N SER A 184 10.84 -24.32 12.21
CA SER A 184 11.85 -23.37 11.72
C SER A 184 12.27 -22.34 12.78
N HIS A 185 11.42 -22.10 13.79
CA HIS A 185 11.67 -21.21 14.92
C HIS A 185 11.91 -21.95 16.24
N ALA A 186 12.08 -23.29 16.24
CA ALA A 186 12.21 -24.07 17.47
C ALA A 186 13.40 -23.64 18.34
N ALA A 187 14.47 -23.11 17.73
CA ALA A 187 15.65 -22.55 18.42
C ALA A 187 15.51 -21.07 18.83
N VAL A 188 14.45 -20.38 18.39
CA VAL A 188 14.20 -18.95 18.70
C VAL A 188 12.97 -18.87 19.57
N ALA A 189 13.16 -19.01 20.88
CA ALA A 189 12.11 -19.21 21.88
C ALA A 189 11.20 -17.98 22.16
N ARG A 190 10.97 -17.09 21.18
CA ARG A 190 9.84 -16.16 21.26
C ARG A 190 8.54 -16.97 21.18
N SER A 191 7.53 -16.52 21.93
CA SER A 191 6.15 -16.93 21.71
C SER A 191 5.74 -16.55 20.29
N PHE A 192 5.76 -17.52 19.38
CA PHE A 192 5.40 -17.35 17.98
C PHE A 192 3.89 -17.07 17.88
N GLU A 193 3.51 -15.79 17.97
CA GLU A 193 2.17 -15.34 17.65
C GLU A 193 2.09 -15.09 16.14
N ALA A 194 1.50 -16.06 15.42
CA ALA A 194 1.40 -16.10 13.95
C ALA A 194 0.74 -14.89 13.26
N ALA A 195 0.23 -13.92 14.03
CA ALA A 195 -0.53 -12.76 13.58
C ALA A 195 0.11 -11.41 13.97
N ASN A 196 1.36 -11.39 14.45
CA ASN A 196 2.04 -10.15 14.84
C ASN A 196 3.03 -9.64 13.78
N THR A 197 3.31 -8.34 13.86
CA THR A 197 4.28 -7.65 13.00
C THR A 197 5.74 -7.96 13.36
N SER A 198 6.02 -8.84 14.33
CA SER A 198 7.38 -9.14 14.76
C SER A 198 8.17 -10.00 13.78
N CYS A 199 7.53 -10.64 12.80
CA CYS A 199 8.24 -11.40 11.76
C CYS A 199 9.30 -10.53 11.07
N LYS A 200 8.94 -9.30 10.67
CA LYS A 200 9.87 -8.39 9.99
C LYS A 200 11.01 -7.91 10.89
N GLU A 201 10.82 -7.81 12.21
CA GLU A 201 11.89 -7.37 13.13
C GLU A 201 13.16 -8.20 12.97
N CYS A 202 13.03 -9.51 12.70
CA CYS A 202 14.13 -10.40 12.36
C CYS A 202 14.34 -10.52 10.85
N HIS A 203 13.26 -10.71 10.08
CA HIS A 203 13.28 -10.88 8.63
C HIS A 203 13.23 -9.55 7.88
N ALA A 204 14.18 -8.65 8.17
CA ALA A 204 14.28 -7.39 7.43
C ALA A 204 14.81 -7.58 6.00
N GLU A 205 15.53 -8.67 5.75
CA GLU A 205 15.98 -9.16 4.45
C GLU A 205 15.72 -10.67 4.32
N THR A 206 15.65 -11.14 3.07
CA THR A 206 15.72 -12.57 2.75
C THR A 206 16.83 -12.87 1.74
N PRO A 207 17.66 -13.91 1.94
CA PRO A 207 17.76 -14.73 3.16
C PRO A 207 18.19 -13.90 4.39
N LEU A 208 17.96 -14.45 5.59
CA LEU A 208 18.43 -13.83 6.84
C LEU A 208 19.94 -13.57 6.79
N HIS A 209 20.38 -12.50 7.46
CA HIS A 209 21.80 -12.18 7.56
C HIS A 209 22.57 -13.34 8.20
N PRO A 210 23.79 -13.72 7.74
CA PRO A 210 24.52 -14.87 8.28
C PRO A 210 24.75 -14.82 9.80
N GLU A 211 24.85 -13.62 10.38
CA GLU A 211 24.97 -13.40 11.83
C GLU A 211 23.77 -13.91 12.65
N MET A 212 22.62 -14.19 12.01
CA MET A 212 21.47 -14.86 12.65
C MET A 212 21.69 -16.36 12.89
N ASP A 213 22.72 -16.96 12.32
CA ASP A 213 23.02 -18.38 12.47
C ASP A 213 23.53 -18.67 13.90
N PRO A 214 22.84 -19.52 14.70
CA PRO A 214 23.32 -19.93 16.01
C PRO A 214 24.75 -20.51 15.98
N GLN A 215 25.15 -21.15 14.88
CA GLN A 215 26.50 -21.73 14.72
C GLN A 215 27.59 -20.69 14.52
N GLN A 216 27.25 -19.44 14.16
CA GLN A 216 28.21 -18.34 13.98
C GLN A 216 28.52 -17.60 15.29
N HIS A 217 27.82 -17.91 16.38
CA HIS A 217 28.08 -17.40 17.72
C HIS A 217 29.28 -18.07 18.40
N SER A 218 30.38 -18.31 17.69
CA SER A 218 31.56 -19.03 18.21
C SER A 218 32.28 -18.36 19.39
N GLY A 219 31.85 -17.15 19.80
CA GLY A 219 32.34 -16.43 20.97
C GLY A 219 31.54 -16.67 22.25
N PHE A 220 30.32 -17.19 22.17
CA PHE A 220 29.46 -17.48 23.33
C PHE A 220 28.49 -18.60 23.01
N ASP A 221 28.36 -19.57 23.92
CA ASP A 221 27.39 -20.65 23.73
C ASP A 221 25.97 -20.12 23.89
N VAL A 222 25.21 -20.08 22.79
CA VAL A 222 23.80 -19.65 22.78
C VAL A 222 22.86 -20.80 23.10
N ASP A 223 23.35 -22.04 23.18
CA ASP A 223 22.59 -23.25 23.53
C ASP A 223 22.33 -23.29 25.04
N HIS A 224 21.54 -22.31 25.51
CA HIS A 224 21.14 -22.20 26.91
C HIS A 224 20.17 -23.34 27.24
N ASP A 225 20.51 -24.10 28.29
CA ASP A 225 19.68 -25.15 28.89
C ASP A 225 18.20 -24.75 29.07
N GLU A 226 17.29 -25.73 29.08
CA GLU A 226 15.83 -25.56 29.14
C GLU A 226 15.34 -24.68 30.31
N THR A 227 16.20 -24.41 31.29
CA THR A 227 15.95 -23.51 32.43
C THR A 227 15.99 -22.01 32.08
N MET A 228 16.63 -21.58 30.99
CA MET A 228 16.75 -20.16 30.58
C MET A 228 16.75 -19.99 29.04
N PRO A 229 15.60 -20.17 28.35
CA PRO A 229 15.49 -19.86 26.93
C PRO A 229 15.71 -18.35 26.65
N ALA A 230 16.93 -17.99 26.25
CA ALA A 230 17.31 -16.62 25.96
C ALA A 230 16.68 -16.17 24.63
N LEU A 231 15.83 -15.14 24.66
CA LEU A 231 15.38 -14.49 23.43
C LEU A 231 16.57 -13.78 22.79
N CYS A 232 16.72 -13.85 21.47
CA CYS A 232 17.77 -13.13 20.74
C CYS A 232 17.82 -11.65 21.13
N THR A 233 16.64 -11.04 21.32
CA THR A 233 16.49 -9.63 21.73
C THR A 233 16.89 -9.30 23.17
N ASN A 234 17.21 -10.30 24.01
CA ASN A 234 17.83 -10.04 25.30
C ASN A 234 19.23 -9.46 25.09
N CYS A 235 20.00 -10.02 24.15
CA CYS A 235 21.35 -9.58 23.82
C CYS A 235 21.37 -8.61 22.61
N HIS A 236 20.50 -8.78 21.60
CA HIS A 236 20.33 -7.86 20.46
C HIS A 236 19.22 -6.84 20.73
N GLN A 237 19.57 -5.79 21.48
CA GLN A 237 18.62 -4.79 21.98
C GLN A 237 18.48 -3.56 21.06
N LEU A 238 19.41 -3.36 20.12
CA LEU A 238 19.42 -2.19 19.26
C LEU A 238 18.60 -2.43 17.98
N ARG A 239 18.08 -1.33 17.45
CA ARG A 239 17.52 -1.27 16.10
C ARG A 239 18.61 -0.83 15.13
N ARG A 240 18.43 -1.16 13.86
CA ARG A 240 19.28 -0.64 12.79
C ARG A 240 19.05 0.85 12.57
N ASP A 241 19.97 1.48 11.86
CA ASP A 241 19.78 2.82 11.32
C ASP A 241 18.76 2.84 10.17
N LEU A 242 18.45 4.05 9.70
CA LEU A 242 17.66 4.29 8.48
C LEU A 242 18.21 3.49 7.27
N PRO A 243 17.32 2.96 6.41
CA PRO A 243 15.88 3.18 6.41
C PRO A 243 15.05 2.18 7.24
N LYS A 244 15.67 1.16 7.83
CA LYS A 244 14.97 0.05 8.51
C LYS A 244 15.07 0.09 10.04
N GLU A 245 14.74 1.24 10.64
CA GLU A 245 14.78 1.45 12.10
C GLU A 245 13.81 0.57 12.91
N TRP A 246 12.93 -0.18 12.23
CA TRP A 246 12.09 -1.22 12.84
C TRP A 246 12.78 -2.59 12.93
N ALA A 247 13.85 -2.83 12.17
CA ALA A 247 14.60 -4.07 12.19
C ALA A 247 15.54 -4.14 13.40
N ILE A 248 15.77 -5.35 13.91
CA ILE A 248 16.83 -5.61 14.89
C ILE A 248 18.19 -5.50 14.18
N ASP A 249 19.14 -4.86 14.86
CA ASP A 249 20.55 -4.93 14.47
C ASP A 249 21.19 -6.15 15.13
N PHE A 250 21.60 -7.11 14.32
CA PHE A 250 22.30 -8.33 14.77
C PHE A 250 23.82 -8.16 14.81
N GLY A 251 24.38 -7.14 14.15
CA GLY A 251 25.77 -6.74 14.30
C GLY A 251 26.02 -6.03 15.64
N ALA A 252 25.00 -5.37 16.19
CA ALA A 252 25.02 -4.81 17.54
C ALA A 252 24.51 -5.79 18.61
N PHE A 253 25.27 -5.92 19.71
CA PHE A 253 24.90 -6.75 20.85
C PHE A 253 25.30 -6.10 22.18
N ASN A 254 24.57 -6.44 23.25
CA ASN A 254 24.81 -5.94 24.60
C ASN A 254 24.85 -7.12 25.60
N CYS A 255 26.06 -7.46 26.07
CA CYS A 255 26.28 -8.54 27.03
C CYS A 255 25.46 -8.35 28.32
N ASN A 256 25.24 -7.11 28.76
CA ASN A 256 24.50 -6.79 30.00
C ASN A 256 23.00 -7.10 29.91
N GLY A 257 22.47 -7.40 28.71
CA GLY A 257 21.11 -7.87 28.54
C GLY A 257 20.88 -9.32 28.95
N CYS A 258 21.96 -10.09 29.05
CA CYS A 258 21.96 -11.51 29.40
C CYS A 258 22.78 -11.75 30.70
N HIS A 259 23.91 -11.04 30.89
CA HIS A 259 24.75 -11.05 32.09
C HIS A 259 24.41 -9.93 33.08
N THR A 260 23.23 -10.02 33.70
CA THR A 260 22.80 -9.05 34.72
C THR A 260 23.24 -9.40 36.15
N HIS A 261 23.83 -10.58 36.39
CA HIS A 261 24.13 -11.02 37.76
C HIS A 261 25.51 -10.54 38.24
N PRO A 262 25.68 -10.13 39.51
CA PRO A 262 26.97 -9.61 40.01
C PRO A 262 28.17 -10.58 39.95
N SER A 263 27.92 -11.89 39.76
CA SER A 263 28.98 -12.89 39.54
C SER A 263 29.62 -12.81 38.15
N ASP A 264 28.90 -12.27 37.17
CA ASP A 264 29.25 -12.42 35.76
C ASP A 264 30.37 -11.43 35.37
N CYS A 265 30.66 -10.47 36.25
CA CYS A 265 31.63 -9.40 36.08
C CYS A 265 32.83 -9.51 37.04
N SER A 266 33.43 -10.70 37.21
CA SER A 266 34.72 -10.85 37.93
C SER A 266 35.42 -12.21 37.73
N PRO A 267 36.77 -12.30 37.69
CA PRO A 267 37.73 -11.36 37.11
C PRO A 267 38.70 -12.10 36.15
N ALA A 268 38.51 -11.97 34.83
CA ALA A 268 39.51 -12.42 33.84
C ALA A 268 39.46 -11.62 32.53
N ASN A 269 38.27 -11.29 32.03
CA ASN A 269 38.08 -10.49 30.81
C ASN A 269 36.96 -9.46 31.00
N ILE A 270 37.33 -8.29 31.53
CA ILE A 270 36.41 -7.14 31.71
C ILE A 270 36.33 -6.30 30.41
N ALA A 271 37.27 -6.48 29.47
CA ALA A 271 37.35 -5.71 28.23
C ALA A 271 36.11 -5.78 27.32
N PRO A 272 35.44 -6.94 27.11
CA PRO A 272 34.23 -7.01 26.28
C PRO A 272 33.03 -6.29 26.91
N CYS A 273 32.90 -6.34 28.24
CA CYS A 273 31.81 -5.69 28.98
C CYS A 273 31.96 -4.16 29.10
N LEU A 274 33.05 -3.59 28.57
CA LEU A 274 33.39 -2.16 28.67
C LEU A 274 33.56 -1.48 27.31
N ILE A 275 33.18 -2.11 26.18
CA ILE A 275 33.10 -1.39 24.90
C ILE A 275 32.01 -0.33 25.05
N PRO A 276 32.34 0.97 25.05
CA PRO A 276 31.32 2.00 25.09
C PRO A 276 30.61 2.02 23.74
N LEU A 277 29.28 2.15 23.77
CA LEU A 277 28.57 2.69 22.60
C LEU A 277 29.26 4.00 22.23
N SER A 278 29.78 4.08 21.02
CA SER A 278 30.29 5.35 20.48
C SER A 278 29.11 6.30 20.28
N PRO A 279 29.31 7.61 20.47
CA PRO A 279 28.22 8.60 20.40
C PRO A 279 27.68 8.80 18.99
#